data_AF-F5J181-F1
#
_entry.id   AF-F5J181-F1
#
_cell.length_a   1.000
_cell.length_b   1.000
_cell.length_c   1.000
_cell.angle_alpha   90.00
_cell.angle_beta   90.00
_cell.angle_gamma   90.00
#
_symmetry.space_group_name_H-M   'P 1'
#
loop_
_entity.id
_entity.type
_entity.pdbx_description
1 polymer ?
#
loop_
_entity_poly.entity_id
_entity_poly.type
_entity_poly.pdbx_seq_one_letter_code
_entity_poly.pdbx_strand_id
1 'polypeptide(L)'
;MKTIILNKGALELPESWDELTFRQKIFAFARLKEVAEKKISPPMFRILLLQHLTGYKPSSGFYIWFLKWIIYCIRVPFVFVFYVFRLGLVRLPGYWSVWKDYHRPKRRDRDIINYNLYMLSEQLDFAFSIEDHKVTWNRHFYRNPIPYIKIKGKKFTGRKFIRDVAPFTNITTKEYCDCCELYSGYHSSQDPEYREKCIDKLISILYPATGEYNENLVGDQMELIASIYPEIKFGILYWFAGIVEFYTTHPVYSILFPKDSRQEDSENKISVGMNETILMIKKKGYPSITTDTVNDFFDAQVKIIKDDLAEAIAKGAKIEDLVKMTGLSIDLINRLT
;
A
#
# COMPACT_ATOMS: atom_id res chain seq x y z
N MET A 1 8.19 -15.18 3.67
CA MET A 1 8.89 -15.23 2.37
C MET A 1 8.53 -16.54 1.72
N LYS A 2 7.98 -16.47 0.51
CA LYS A 2 7.55 -17.64 -0.26
C LYS A 2 8.68 -18.11 -1.14
N THR A 3 9.12 -19.36 -0.97
CA THR A 3 10.14 -19.95 -1.84
C THR A 3 9.49 -20.69 -3.01
N ILE A 4 9.78 -20.26 -4.23
CA ILE A 4 9.36 -20.92 -5.47
C ILE A 4 10.55 -21.71 -6.01
N ILE A 5 10.42 -23.03 -6.09
CA ILE A 5 11.45 -23.89 -6.67
C ILE A 5 11.38 -23.79 -8.20
N LEU A 6 12.49 -23.42 -8.82
CA LEU A 6 12.68 -23.35 -10.27
C LEU A 6 13.58 -24.50 -10.74
N ASN A 7 13.53 -24.82 -12.04
CA ASN A 7 14.38 -25.86 -12.64
C ASN A 7 15.89 -25.65 -12.41
N LYS A 8 16.33 -24.43 -12.10
CA LYS A 8 17.71 -24.07 -11.75
C LYS A 8 17.76 -23.06 -10.59
N GLY A 9 17.26 -23.44 -9.42
CA GLY A 9 17.40 -22.66 -8.18
C GLY A 9 16.07 -22.42 -7.47
N ALA A 10 16.06 -21.50 -6.52
CA ALA A 10 14.87 -21.08 -5.80
C ALA A 10 14.72 -19.56 -5.89
N LEU A 11 13.48 -19.09 -6.02
CA LEU A 11 13.12 -17.67 -6.00
C LEU A 11 12.39 -17.37 -4.70
N GLU A 12 12.90 -16.44 -3.92
CA GLU A 12 12.23 -15.96 -2.71
C GLU A 12 11.41 -14.73 -3.05
N LEU A 13 10.09 -14.83 -2.90
CA LEU A 13 9.17 -13.71 -3.07
C LEU A 13 8.68 -13.21 -1.70
N PRO A 14 8.57 -11.88 -1.53
CA PRO A 14 8.05 -11.31 -0.30
C PRO A 14 6.53 -11.53 -0.19
N GLU A 15 6.08 -11.90 1.01
CA GLU A 15 4.66 -12.09 1.36
C GLU A 15 4.10 -10.91 2.16
N SER A 16 4.97 -10.01 2.64
CA SER A 16 4.55 -8.84 3.40
C SER A 16 5.44 -7.64 3.12
N TRP A 17 4.92 -6.46 3.47
CA TRP A 17 5.66 -5.20 3.40
C TRP A 17 6.96 -5.24 4.20
N ASP A 18 7.03 -6.01 5.28
CA ASP A 18 8.16 -6.03 6.19
C ASP A 18 9.38 -6.81 5.70
N GLU A 19 9.17 -7.71 4.73
CA GLU A 19 10.22 -8.48 4.08
C GLU A 19 10.97 -7.67 3.01
N LEU A 20 10.42 -6.53 2.59
CA LEU A 20 11.07 -5.63 1.64
C LEU A 20 12.18 -4.81 2.32
N THR A 21 13.31 -4.69 1.61
CA THR A 21 14.36 -3.72 1.97
C THR A 21 13.87 -2.29 1.81
N PHE A 22 14.52 -1.32 2.47
CA PHE A 22 14.14 0.09 2.39
C PHE A 22 14.11 0.64 0.94
N ARG A 23 15.08 0.24 0.10
CA ARG A 23 15.10 0.63 -1.32
C ARG A 23 13.93 0.05 -2.10
N GLN A 24 13.61 -1.23 -1.87
CA GLN A 24 12.48 -1.90 -2.50
C GLN A 24 11.14 -1.29 -2.04
N LYS A 25 11.02 -0.89 -0.76
CA LYS A 25 9.85 -0.17 -0.22
C LYS A 25 9.63 1.16 -0.94
N ILE A 26 10.67 1.99 -1.07
CA ILE A 26 10.57 3.27 -1.79
C ILE A 26 10.15 3.04 -3.24
N PHE A 27 10.76 2.06 -3.91
CA PHE A 27 10.38 1.71 -5.29
C PHE A 27 8.92 1.27 -5.38
N ALA A 28 8.46 0.41 -4.44
CA ALA A 28 7.08 -0.03 -4.38
C ALA A 28 6.12 1.14 -4.14
N PHE A 29 6.41 2.06 -3.22
CA PHE A 29 5.58 3.24 -3.00
C PHE A 29 5.49 4.15 -4.22
N ALA A 30 6.61 4.33 -4.94
CA ALA A 30 6.62 5.08 -6.20
C ALA A 30 5.64 4.49 -7.22
N ARG A 31 5.70 3.17 -7.41
CA ARG A 31 4.84 2.47 -8.38
C ARG A 31 3.39 2.36 -7.90
N LEU A 32 3.15 2.22 -6.60
CA LEU A 32 1.78 2.26 -6.05
C LEU A 32 1.13 3.62 -6.25
N LYS A 33 1.90 4.72 -6.09
CA LYS A 33 1.40 6.07 -6.39
C LYS A 33 0.93 6.17 -7.85
N GLU A 34 1.70 5.66 -8.79
CA GLU A 34 1.32 5.64 -10.21
C GLU A 34 0.07 4.78 -10.48
N VAL A 35 -0.13 3.68 -9.73
CA VAL A 35 -1.37 2.89 -9.80
C VAL A 35 -2.56 3.67 -9.24
N ALA A 36 -2.39 4.35 -8.11
CA ALA A 36 -3.44 5.18 -7.50
C ALA A 36 -3.85 6.34 -8.42
N GLU A 37 -2.89 6.93 -9.15
CA GLU A 37 -3.12 7.95 -10.17
C GLU A 37 -3.62 7.38 -11.52
N LYS A 38 -3.89 6.07 -11.61
CA LYS A 38 -4.32 5.34 -12.83
C LYS A 38 -3.35 5.47 -14.01
N LYS A 39 -2.07 5.80 -13.76
CA LYS A 39 -1.01 5.86 -14.79
C LYS A 39 -0.53 4.47 -15.19
N ILE A 40 -0.56 3.54 -14.24
CA ILE A 40 -0.11 2.15 -14.42
C ILE A 40 -1.20 1.19 -13.98
N SER A 41 -1.35 0.07 -14.69
CA SER A 41 -2.28 -0.98 -14.30
C SER A 41 -1.74 -1.83 -13.13
N PRO A 42 -2.60 -2.37 -12.25
CA PRO A 42 -2.15 -3.21 -11.13
C PRO A 42 -1.27 -4.40 -11.54
N PRO A 43 -1.54 -5.14 -12.65
CA PRO A 43 -0.63 -6.21 -13.07
C PRO A 43 0.75 -5.69 -13.49
N MET A 44 0.82 -4.51 -14.10
CA MET A 44 2.09 -3.89 -14.48
C MET A 44 2.91 -3.49 -13.25
N PHE A 45 2.27 -3.03 -12.17
CA PHE A 45 2.94 -2.83 -10.88
C PHE A 45 3.61 -4.10 -10.38
N ARG A 46 2.89 -5.23 -10.38
CA ARG A 46 3.42 -6.53 -9.91
C ARG A 46 4.64 -6.96 -10.74
N ILE A 47 4.57 -6.80 -12.05
CA ILE A 47 5.70 -7.11 -12.95
C ILE A 47 6.90 -6.21 -12.65
N LEU A 48 6.71 -4.90 -12.55
CA LEU A 48 7.79 -3.95 -12.28
C LEU A 48 8.45 -4.20 -10.92
N LEU A 49 7.63 -4.53 -9.91
CA LEU A 49 8.13 -4.90 -8.59
C LEU A 49 8.93 -6.21 -8.66
N LEU A 50 8.40 -7.24 -9.33
CA LEU A 50 9.10 -8.51 -9.53
C LEU A 50 10.46 -8.31 -10.24
N GLN A 51 10.49 -7.50 -11.30
CA GLN A 51 11.74 -7.17 -12.00
C GLN A 51 12.74 -6.46 -11.08
N HIS A 52 12.27 -5.57 -10.22
CA HIS A 52 13.12 -4.87 -9.26
C HIS A 52 13.65 -5.79 -8.15
N LEU A 53 12.81 -6.69 -7.63
CA LEU A 53 13.18 -7.66 -6.60
C LEU A 53 14.22 -8.67 -7.11
N THR A 54 13.98 -9.19 -8.31
CA THR A 54 14.81 -10.26 -8.89
C THR A 54 15.99 -9.74 -9.69
N GLY A 55 16.02 -8.43 -10.00
CA GLY A 55 16.96 -7.84 -10.96
C GLY A 55 16.75 -8.33 -12.39
N TYR A 56 15.72 -9.14 -12.65
CA TYR A 56 15.46 -9.73 -13.95
C TYR A 56 14.99 -8.66 -14.93
N LYS A 57 15.73 -8.51 -16.03
CA LYS A 57 15.32 -7.67 -17.16
C LYS A 57 14.86 -8.56 -18.31
N PRO A 58 13.60 -8.48 -18.77
CA PRO A 58 13.10 -9.30 -19.88
C PRO A 58 13.72 -8.99 -21.27
N SER A 59 14.96 -8.49 -21.34
CA SER A 59 15.60 -8.04 -22.57
C SER A 59 17.01 -8.59 -22.83
N SER A 60 17.44 -9.67 -22.19
CA SER A 60 18.72 -10.31 -22.55
C SER A 60 18.65 -11.11 -23.87
N GLY A 61 17.45 -11.33 -24.42
CA GLY A 61 17.24 -12.06 -25.67
C GLY A 61 17.42 -11.25 -26.96
N PHE A 62 17.44 -9.90 -26.92
CA PHE A 62 17.58 -9.11 -28.16
C PHE A 62 18.93 -9.35 -28.82
N TYR A 63 20.02 -9.28 -28.06
CA TYR A 63 21.36 -9.53 -28.59
C TYR A 63 21.52 -10.97 -29.08
N ILE A 64 21.00 -11.95 -28.36
CA ILE A 64 21.07 -13.37 -28.74
C ILE A 64 20.22 -13.63 -30.00
N TRP A 65 19.01 -13.05 -30.08
CA TRP A 65 18.16 -13.12 -31.27
C TRP A 65 18.80 -12.40 -32.46
N PHE A 66 19.37 -11.21 -32.24
CA PHE A 66 20.06 -10.42 -33.25
C PHE A 66 21.30 -11.16 -33.77
N LEU A 67 22.08 -11.80 -32.89
CA LEU A 67 23.21 -12.65 -33.28
C LEU A 67 22.73 -13.86 -34.10
N LYS A 68 21.69 -14.57 -33.64
CA LYS A 68 21.06 -15.67 -34.40
C LYS A 68 20.51 -15.19 -35.75
N TRP A 69 19.99 -13.97 -35.82
CA TRP A 69 19.47 -13.35 -37.03
C TRP A 69 20.59 -12.96 -38.01
N ILE A 70 21.69 -12.40 -37.51
CA ILE A 70 22.90 -12.14 -38.31
C ILE A 70 23.45 -13.46 -38.87
N ILE A 71 23.61 -14.49 -38.03
CA ILE A 71 24.09 -15.82 -38.46
C ILE A 71 23.13 -16.42 -39.50
N TYR A 72 21.82 -16.26 -39.31
CA TYR A 72 20.82 -16.66 -40.29
C TYR A 72 21.00 -15.91 -41.62
N CYS A 73 21.11 -14.58 -41.61
CA CYS A 73 21.33 -13.76 -42.81
C CYS A 73 22.62 -14.11 -43.54
N ILE A 74 23.68 -14.46 -42.81
CA ILE A 74 24.95 -14.93 -43.39
C ILE A 74 24.78 -16.32 -44.01
N ARG A 75 24.07 -17.25 -43.36
CA ARG A 75 23.88 -18.63 -43.86
C ARG A 75 22.94 -18.74 -45.05
N VAL A 76 21.91 -17.90 -45.10
CA VAL A 76 20.90 -17.86 -46.18
C VAL A 76 21.51 -17.90 -47.59
N PRO A 77 22.48 -17.03 -47.98
CA PRO A 77 23.05 -17.06 -49.32
C PRO A 77 23.84 -18.35 -49.62
N PHE A 78 24.64 -18.87 -48.67
CA PHE A 78 25.39 -20.12 -48.87
C PHE A 78 24.46 -21.31 -49.03
N VAL A 79 23.43 -21.38 -48.21
CA VAL A 79 22.44 -22.45 -48.29
C VAL A 79 21.64 -22.32 -49.59
N PHE A 80 21.22 -21.12 -49.97
CA PHE A 80 20.55 -20.88 -51.25
C PHE A 80 21.38 -21.38 -52.44
N VAL A 81 22.66 -20.99 -52.51
CA VAL A 81 23.59 -21.44 -53.57
C VAL A 81 23.75 -22.97 -53.55
N PHE A 82 23.91 -23.58 -52.38
CA PHE A 82 24.00 -25.03 -52.24
C PHE A 82 22.74 -25.75 -52.76
N TYR A 83 21.55 -25.25 -52.40
CA TYR A 83 20.29 -25.81 -52.87
C TYR A 83 20.09 -25.60 -54.38
N VAL A 84 20.52 -24.47 -54.95
CA VAL A 84 20.51 -24.24 -56.42
C VAL A 84 21.39 -25.27 -57.14
N PHE A 85 22.62 -25.48 -56.67
CA PHE A 85 23.56 -26.43 -57.28
C PHE A 85 23.11 -27.89 -57.15
N ARG A 86 22.52 -28.27 -56.00
CA ARG A 86 22.20 -29.67 -55.70
C ARG A 86 20.82 -30.11 -56.22
N LEU A 87 19.82 -29.21 -56.22
CA LEU A 87 18.43 -29.56 -56.49
C LEU A 87 17.85 -28.90 -57.74
N GLY A 88 18.57 -27.92 -58.32
CA GLY A 88 18.12 -27.19 -59.50
C GLY A 88 16.96 -26.22 -59.22
N LEU A 89 16.73 -25.28 -60.15
CA LEU A 89 15.77 -24.18 -59.97
C LEU A 89 14.31 -24.65 -59.82
N VAL A 90 13.95 -25.81 -60.36
CA VAL A 90 12.57 -26.31 -60.40
C VAL A 90 12.09 -26.83 -59.03
N ARG A 91 12.97 -27.52 -58.27
CA ARG A 91 12.60 -28.11 -56.96
C ARG A 91 12.91 -27.19 -55.78
N LEU A 92 13.67 -26.13 -56.01
CA LEU A 92 14.12 -25.19 -54.99
C LEU A 92 13.00 -24.50 -54.20
N PRO A 93 11.88 -24.03 -54.79
CA PRO A 93 10.88 -23.26 -54.06
C PRO A 93 10.26 -24.02 -52.87
N GLY A 94 9.96 -25.31 -53.05
CA GLY A 94 9.37 -26.15 -52.01
C GLY A 94 10.33 -26.39 -50.84
N TYR A 95 11.56 -26.80 -51.13
CA TYR A 95 12.60 -27.02 -50.09
C TYR A 95 13.00 -25.72 -49.40
N TRP A 96 13.03 -24.60 -50.13
CA TRP A 96 13.37 -23.29 -49.59
C TRP A 96 12.31 -22.77 -48.61
N SER A 97 11.03 -22.99 -48.90
CA SER A 97 9.93 -22.65 -47.99
C SER A 97 10.04 -23.40 -46.67
N VAL A 98 10.27 -24.72 -46.71
CA VAL A 98 10.45 -25.55 -45.51
C VAL A 98 11.71 -25.15 -44.74
N TRP A 99 12.84 -24.94 -45.44
CA TRP A 99 14.09 -24.57 -44.80
C TRP A 99 13.98 -23.23 -44.06
N LYS A 100 13.35 -22.23 -44.69
CA LYS A 100 13.06 -20.93 -44.05
C LYS A 100 12.20 -21.08 -42.80
N ASP A 101 11.15 -21.89 -42.84
CA ASP A 101 10.23 -22.02 -41.71
C ASP A 101 10.85 -22.68 -40.47
N TYR A 102 11.80 -23.60 -40.68
CA TYR A 102 12.52 -24.27 -39.61
C TYR A 102 13.70 -23.45 -39.07
N HIS A 103 14.40 -22.68 -39.92
CA HIS A 103 15.67 -22.03 -39.55
C HIS A 103 15.53 -20.53 -39.26
N ARG A 104 14.41 -19.89 -39.63
CA ARG A 104 14.16 -18.49 -39.32
C ARG A 104 14.02 -18.31 -37.80
N PRO A 105 14.86 -17.49 -37.16
CA PRO A 105 14.77 -17.28 -35.72
C PRO A 105 13.44 -16.59 -35.34
N LYS A 106 12.55 -17.34 -34.68
CA LYS A 106 11.25 -16.84 -34.19
C LYS A 106 11.42 -16.20 -32.81
N ARG A 107 10.70 -15.12 -32.54
CA ARG A 107 10.70 -14.43 -31.22
C ARG A 107 9.84 -15.12 -30.13
N ARG A 108 9.42 -16.38 -30.35
CA ARG A 108 8.44 -17.10 -29.50
C ARG A 108 8.82 -17.14 -28.01
N ASP A 109 10.11 -17.08 -27.69
CA ASP A 109 10.58 -17.07 -26.31
C ASP A 109 10.09 -15.85 -25.52
N ARG A 110 9.84 -14.71 -26.19
CA ARG A 110 9.41 -13.47 -25.51
C ARG A 110 8.02 -13.58 -24.92
N ASP A 111 7.08 -14.21 -25.63
CA ASP A 111 5.69 -14.32 -25.19
C ASP A 111 5.58 -15.31 -24.01
N ILE A 112 6.34 -16.41 -24.07
CA ILE A 112 6.43 -17.38 -22.96
C ILE A 112 7.09 -16.76 -21.73
N ILE A 113 8.17 -15.98 -21.91
CA ILE A 113 8.84 -15.27 -20.80
C ILE A 113 7.90 -14.24 -20.18
N ASN A 114 7.21 -13.44 -21.00
CA ASN A 114 6.26 -12.45 -20.51
C ASN A 114 5.09 -13.09 -19.79
N TYR A 115 4.57 -14.20 -20.31
CA TYR A 115 3.49 -14.98 -19.69
C TYR A 115 3.95 -15.57 -18.35
N ASN A 116 5.13 -16.20 -18.30
CA ASN A 116 5.66 -16.75 -17.05
C ASN A 116 5.96 -15.66 -16.01
N LEU A 117 6.48 -14.51 -16.45
CA LEU A 117 6.65 -13.34 -15.58
C LEU A 117 5.32 -12.85 -15.02
N TYR A 118 4.29 -12.79 -15.85
CA TYR A 118 2.95 -12.41 -15.44
C TYR A 118 2.43 -13.37 -14.36
N MET A 119 2.45 -14.68 -14.63
CA MET A 119 2.03 -15.71 -13.67
C MET A 119 2.83 -15.66 -12.35
N LEU A 120 4.14 -15.42 -12.41
CA LEU A 120 4.97 -15.27 -11.20
C LEU A 120 4.62 -13.99 -10.44
N SER A 121 4.34 -12.90 -11.16
CA SER A 121 4.00 -11.62 -10.56
C SER A 121 2.64 -11.64 -9.86
N GLU A 122 1.71 -12.48 -10.30
CA GLU A 122 0.43 -12.69 -9.61
C GLU A 122 0.60 -13.20 -8.18
N GLN A 123 1.73 -13.83 -7.87
CA GLN A 123 2.03 -14.27 -6.50
C GLN A 123 2.40 -13.11 -5.55
N LEU A 124 2.54 -11.87 -6.05
CA LEU A 124 2.74 -10.67 -5.25
C LEU A 124 1.39 -10.03 -4.94
N ASP A 125 0.74 -10.49 -3.87
CA ASP A 125 -0.62 -10.10 -3.44
C ASP A 125 -0.63 -9.18 -2.20
N PHE A 126 0.49 -9.04 -1.49
CA PHE A 126 0.57 -8.28 -0.25
C PHE A 126 0.24 -6.78 -0.36
N ALA A 127 0.33 -6.18 -1.56
CA ALA A 127 0.08 -4.75 -1.77
C ALA A 127 -1.39 -4.43 -2.11
N PHE A 128 -2.06 -5.32 -2.85
CA PHE A 128 -3.48 -5.21 -3.19
C PHE A 128 -4.02 -6.55 -3.70
N SER A 129 -5.28 -6.82 -3.39
CA SER A 129 -6.10 -7.83 -4.06
C SER A 129 -6.96 -7.18 -5.15
N ILE A 130 -7.34 -7.99 -6.14
CA ILE A 130 -8.22 -7.59 -7.23
C ILE A 130 -9.41 -8.54 -7.18
N GLU A 131 -10.53 -8.05 -6.68
CA GLU A 131 -11.79 -8.78 -6.57
C GLU A 131 -12.84 -8.06 -7.42
N ASP A 132 -13.52 -8.75 -8.34
CA ASP A 132 -14.57 -8.20 -9.20
C ASP A 132 -14.20 -6.87 -9.90
N HIS A 133 -12.97 -6.78 -10.42
CA HIS A 133 -12.38 -5.59 -11.03
C HIS A 133 -12.19 -4.37 -10.10
N LYS A 134 -12.46 -4.51 -8.80
CA LYS A 134 -12.14 -3.53 -7.77
C LYS A 134 -10.78 -3.87 -7.16
N VAL A 135 -9.95 -2.83 -6.99
CA VAL A 135 -8.63 -2.94 -6.35
C VAL A 135 -8.80 -2.64 -4.87
N THR A 136 -8.62 -3.66 -4.05
CA THR A 136 -8.60 -3.56 -2.58
C THR A 136 -7.16 -3.42 -2.12
N TRP A 137 -6.85 -2.28 -1.49
CA TRP A 137 -5.49 -1.95 -1.09
C TRP A 137 -5.14 -2.58 0.26
N ASN A 138 -4.06 -3.36 0.31
CA ASN A 138 -3.62 -4.02 1.54
C ASN A 138 -2.56 -3.17 2.26
N ARG A 139 -2.99 -2.43 3.28
CA ARG A 139 -2.14 -1.50 4.06
C ARG A 139 -1.68 -2.13 5.37
N HIS A 140 -1.27 -3.38 5.32
CA HIS A 140 -0.85 -4.14 6.49
C HIS A 140 0.66 -3.98 6.74
N PHE A 141 1.02 -3.07 7.65
CA PHE A 141 2.40 -2.83 8.06
C PHE A 141 2.59 -3.25 9.52
N TYR A 142 3.55 -4.12 9.82
CA TYR A 142 3.88 -4.46 11.21
C TYR A 142 4.49 -3.27 11.95
N ARG A 143 5.30 -2.48 11.24
CA ARG A 143 6.03 -1.30 11.76
C ARG A 143 6.05 -0.18 10.73
N ASN A 144 6.44 1.02 11.16
CA ASN A 144 6.66 2.15 10.26
C ASN A 144 7.65 1.75 9.13
N PRO A 145 7.21 1.75 7.85
CA PRO A 145 8.04 1.35 6.72
C PRO A 145 9.17 2.34 6.42
N ILE A 146 9.09 3.58 6.93
CA ILE A 146 10.06 4.66 6.77
C ILE A 146 10.47 5.16 8.16
N PRO A 147 11.39 4.49 8.88
CA PRO A 147 11.65 4.81 10.28
C PRO A 147 12.32 6.17 10.50
N TYR A 148 13.00 6.71 9.49
CA TYR A 148 13.61 8.03 9.55
C TYR A 148 13.72 8.67 8.16
N ILE A 149 13.74 10.01 8.14
CA ILE A 149 13.97 10.81 6.94
C ILE A 149 15.23 11.63 7.17
N LYS A 150 16.10 11.70 6.17
CA LYS A 150 17.31 12.55 6.20
C LYS A 150 17.12 13.72 5.24
N ILE A 151 17.13 14.94 5.75
CA ILE A 151 16.96 16.18 4.96
C ILE A 151 18.10 17.12 5.33
N LYS A 152 18.87 17.59 4.35
CA LYS A 152 19.99 18.53 4.54
C LYS A 152 20.91 18.17 5.74
N GLY A 153 21.22 16.89 5.90
CA GLY A 153 22.09 16.38 6.97
C GLY A 153 21.41 16.17 8.34
N LYS A 154 20.18 16.65 8.55
CA LYS A 154 19.37 16.37 9.75
C LYS A 154 18.59 15.08 9.60
N LYS A 155 18.49 14.29 10.68
CA LYS A 155 17.73 13.04 10.72
C LYS A 155 16.48 13.23 11.56
N PHE A 156 15.32 13.07 10.95
CA PHE A 156 14.01 13.11 11.60
C PHE A 156 13.56 11.68 11.84
N THR A 157 13.29 11.33 13.08
CA THR A 157 12.79 10.00 13.45
C THR A 157 11.27 9.99 13.40
N GLY A 158 10.71 9.03 12.65
CA GLY A 158 9.26 8.87 12.57
C GLY A 158 8.67 8.36 13.88
N ARG A 159 7.42 8.71 14.13
CA ARG A 159 6.59 8.06 15.14
C ARG A 159 6.53 6.55 14.88
N LYS A 160 6.42 5.78 15.96
CA LYS A 160 6.36 4.32 15.98
C LYS A 160 4.91 3.90 16.14
N PHE A 161 4.51 2.97 15.28
CA PHE A 161 3.27 2.21 15.40
C PHE A 161 3.64 0.76 15.11
N ILE A 162 3.50 -0.11 16.11
CA ILE A 162 3.82 -1.53 16.01
C ILE A 162 2.52 -2.31 16.16
N ARG A 163 2.15 -3.06 15.12
CA ARG A 163 0.99 -3.95 15.11
C ARG A 163 1.40 -5.31 15.66
N ASP A 164 1.45 -5.41 16.99
CA ASP A 164 1.63 -6.67 17.69
C ASP A 164 0.31 -7.04 18.40
N VAL A 165 0.28 -8.18 19.11
CA VAL A 165 -0.88 -8.64 19.92
C VAL A 165 -1.39 -7.53 20.84
N ALA A 166 -0.46 -6.77 21.43
CA ALA A 166 -0.75 -5.48 22.04
C ALA A 166 -0.14 -4.39 21.14
N PRO A 167 -0.96 -3.56 20.46
CA PRO A 167 -0.43 -2.51 19.60
C PRO A 167 0.37 -1.51 20.45
N PHE A 168 1.56 -1.12 19.98
CA PHE A 168 2.36 -0.08 20.63
C PHE A 168 2.46 1.14 19.74
N THR A 169 2.17 2.31 20.30
CA THR A 169 2.27 3.59 19.59
C THR A 169 2.86 4.67 20.48
N ASN A 170 3.65 5.57 19.89
CA ASN A 170 4.07 6.82 20.53
C ASN A 170 3.43 8.06 19.88
N ILE A 171 2.40 7.84 19.07
CA ILE A 171 1.53 8.88 18.53
C ILE A 171 0.57 9.27 19.66
N THR A 172 0.51 10.56 19.95
CA THR A 172 -0.44 11.11 20.92
C THR A 172 -1.82 11.26 20.30
N THR A 173 -2.86 11.29 21.14
CA THR A 173 -4.24 11.50 20.69
C THR A 173 -4.41 12.74 19.82
N LYS A 174 -3.80 13.87 20.22
CA LYS A 174 -3.88 15.13 19.48
C LYS A 174 -3.24 15.01 18.10
N GLU A 175 -2.04 14.43 18.02
CA GLU A 175 -1.34 14.20 16.75
C GLU A 175 -2.17 13.33 15.80
N TYR A 176 -2.79 12.27 16.33
CA TYR A 176 -3.62 11.38 15.53
C TYR A 176 -4.88 12.05 15.00
N CYS A 177 -5.60 12.81 15.84
CA CYS A 177 -6.79 13.55 15.41
C CYS A 177 -6.46 14.56 14.32
N ASP A 178 -5.41 15.37 14.52
CA ASP A 178 -4.99 16.36 13.53
C ASP A 178 -4.52 15.68 12.23
N CYS A 179 -3.82 14.54 12.31
CA CYS A 179 -3.48 13.74 11.13
C CYS A 179 -4.72 13.16 10.42
N CYS A 180 -5.77 12.74 11.14
CA CYS A 180 -7.02 12.26 10.56
C CYS A 180 -7.78 13.38 9.83
N GLU A 181 -7.78 14.60 10.37
CA GLU A 181 -8.36 15.78 9.72
C GLU A 181 -7.60 16.14 8.44
N LEU A 182 -6.26 16.16 8.50
CA LEU A 182 -5.41 16.40 7.34
C LEU A 182 -5.56 15.33 6.26
N TYR A 183 -5.68 14.05 6.67
CA TYR A 183 -5.95 12.93 5.76
C TYR A 183 -7.31 13.08 5.07
N SER A 184 -8.35 13.45 5.83
CA SER A 184 -9.69 13.70 5.28
C SER A 184 -9.71 14.90 4.33
N GLY A 185 -8.99 15.98 4.68
CA GLY A 185 -8.81 17.16 3.83
C GLY A 185 -8.07 16.86 2.53
N TYR A 186 -7.06 15.97 2.57
CA TYR A 186 -6.35 15.50 1.38
C TYR A 186 -7.27 14.79 0.39
N HIS A 187 -8.17 13.92 0.88
CA HIS A 187 -9.10 13.20 0.02
C HIS A 187 -10.27 14.07 -0.47
N SER A 188 -10.73 15.02 0.34
CA SER A 188 -11.92 15.84 0.04
C SER A 188 -11.64 17.02 -0.89
N SER A 189 -10.43 17.59 -0.84
CA SER A 189 -10.07 18.74 -1.68
C SER A 189 -9.73 18.29 -3.11
N GLN A 190 -10.06 19.10 -4.13
CA GLN A 190 -9.61 18.90 -5.52
C GLN A 190 -8.36 19.72 -5.86
N ASP A 191 -7.99 20.68 -5.02
CA ASP A 191 -6.85 21.57 -5.25
C ASP A 191 -5.51 20.84 -4.97
N PRO A 192 -4.62 20.69 -5.97
CA PRO A 192 -3.34 20.00 -5.79
C PRO A 192 -2.41 20.69 -4.79
N GLU A 193 -2.41 22.03 -4.71
CA GLU A 193 -1.52 22.75 -3.80
C GLU A 193 -1.95 22.54 -2.34
N TYR A 194 -3.26 22.60 -2.09
CA TYR A 194 -3.81 22.29 -0.79
C TYR A 194 -3.52 20.84 -0.37
N ARG A 195 -3.67 19.87 -1.29
CA ARG A 195 -3.34 18.46 -1.03
C ARG A 195 -1.89 18.25 -0.63
N GLU A 196 -0.96 18.91 -1.32
CA GLU A 196 0.46 18.84 -0.98
C GLU A 196 0.73 19.43 0.40
N LYS A 197 0.15 20.60 0.72
CA LYS A 197 0.26 21.21 2.05
C LYS A 197 -0.28 20.28 3.14
N CYS A 198 -1.42 19.62 2.92
CA CYS A 198 -1.98 18.65 3.86
C CYS A 198 -1.02 17.49 4.14
N ILE A 199 -0.40 16.93 3.09
CA ILE A 199 0.59 15.86 3.26
C ILE A 199 1.82 16.39 4.02
N ASP A 200 2.31 17.58 3.70
CA ASP A 200 3.48 18.16 4.35
C ASP A 200 3.22 18.43 5.85
N LYS A 201 2.03 18.93 6.20
CA LYS A 201 1.58 19.05 7.60
C LYS A 201 1.52 17.69 8.30
N LEU A 202 0.97 16.68 7.63
CA LEU A 202 0.86 15.33 8.19
C LEU A 202 2.25 14.72 8.45
N ILE A 203 3.20 14.93 7.54
CA ILE A 203 4.58 14.47 7.71
C ILE A 203 5.27 15.23 8.85
N SER A 204 5.01 16.52 9.03
CA SER A 204 5.64 17.30 10.11
C SER A 204 5.23 16.82 11.49
N ILE A 205 3.98 16.39 11.64
CA ILE A 205 3.45 15.75 12.85
C ILE A 205 4.07 14.36 13.07
N LEU A 206 4.11 13.52 12.03
CA LEU A 206 4.60 12.13 12.15
C LEU A 206 6.13 12.01 12.22
N TYR A 207 6.86 13.02 11.77
CA TYR A 207 8.33 13.09 11.81
C TYR A 207 8.77 14.39 12.48
N PRO A 208 8.53 14.53 13.79
CA PRO A 208 8.76 15.78 14.51
C PRO A 208 10.24 16.16 14.50
N ALA A 209 10.51 17.47 14.38
CA ALA A 209 11.85 18.04 14.54
C ALA A 209 12.17 18.26 16.02
N THR A 210 11.18 18.72 16.79
CA THR A 210 11.27 18.99 18.22
C THR A 210 10.23 18.21 18.99
N GLY A 211 10.42 18.08 20.31
CA GLY A 211 9.44 17.42 21.18
C GLY A 211 8.12 18.18 21.30
N GLU A 212 8.11 19.47 20.93
CA GLU A 212 6.93 20.32 21.04
C GLU A 212 6.07 20.29 19.76
N TYR A 213 4.84 19.80 19.92
CA TYR A 213 3.88 19.65 18.83
C TYR A 213 3.63 20.95 18.03
N ASN A 214 3.50 22.08 18.73
CA ASN A 214 3.13 23.36 18.09
C ASN A 214 4.27 23.93 17.22
N GLU A 215 5.53 23.71 17.61
CA GLU A 215 6.69 24.17 16.84
C GLU A 215 6.80 23.43 15.50
N ASN A 216 6.46 22.13 15.49
CA ASN A 216 6.46 21.31 14.28
C ASN A 216 5.39 21.72 13.24
N LEU A 217 4.40 22.53 13.63
CA LEU A 217 3.32 23.00 12.75
C LEU A 217 3.59 24.38 12.12
N VAL A 218 4.42 25.22 12.75
CA VAL A 218 4.59 26.63 12.38
C VAL A 218 6.02 26.94 11.91
N GLY A 219 7.00 26.10 12.23
CA GLY A 219 8.41 26.35 11.90
C GLY A 219 8.84 26.02 10.46
N ASP A 220 10.11 26.33 10.17
CA ASP A 220 10.84 26.06 8.91
C ASP A 220 10.84 24.58 8.48
N GLN A 221 10.37 23.68 9.34
CA GLN A 221 10.24 22.27 9.05
C GLN A 221 9.32 21.99 7.86
N MET A 222 8.28 22.81 7.66
CA MET A 222 7.38 22.63 6.51
C MET A 222 8.10 22.81 5.18
N GLU A 223 8.98 23.81 5.07
CA GLU A 223 9.78 24.04 3.87
C GLU A 223 10.79 22.91 3.64
N LEU A 224 11.38 22.38 4.72
CA LEU A 224 12.26 21.22 4.64
C LEU A 224 11.50 19.97 4.17
N ILE A 225 10.29 19.75 4.66
CA ILE A 225 9.43 18.63 4.29
C ILE A 225 8.92 18.77 2.86
N ALA A 226 8.62 19.99 2.41
CA ALA A 226 8.22 20.26 1.04
C ALA A 226 9.25 19.72 0.04
N SER A 227 10.55 19.77 0.38
CA SER A 227 11.65 19.24 -0.44
C SER A 227 11.81 17.71 -0.46
N ILE A 228 11.01 16.96 0.30
CA ILE A 228 11.08 15.49 0.33
C ILE A 228 10.56 14.90 -0.99
N TYR A 229 11.20 13.80 -1.42
CA TYR A 229 10.78 13.01 -2.58
C TYR A 229 9.30 12.57 -2.49
N PRO A 230 8.48 12.75 -3.55
CA PRO A 230 7.05 12.44 -3.52
C PRO A 230 6.71 10.98 -3.17
N GLU A 231 7.61 10.04 -3.46
CA GLU A 231 7.47 8.61 -3.16
C GLU A 231 7.50 8.35 -1.65
N ILE A 232 8.36 9.09 -0.93
CA ILE A 232 8.46 9.02 0.54
C ILE A 232 7.21 9.64 1.15
N LYS A 233 6.76 10.80 0.63
CA LYS A 233 5.53 11.45 1.09
C LYS A 233 4.32 10.51 0.95
N PHE A 234 4.18 9.89 -0.22
CA PHE A 234 3.12 8.90 -0.46
C PHE A 234 3.24 7.67 0.45
N GLY A 235 4.45 7.14 0.66
CA GLY A 235 4.67 6.00 1.57
C GLY A 235 4.24 6.30 3.01
N ILE A 236 4.47 7.52 3.50
CA ILE A 236 4.03 7.96 4.84
C ILE A 236 2.51 8.07 4.91
N LEU A 237 1.89 8.70 3.91
CA LEU A 237 0.43 8.80 3.80
C LEU A 237 -0.21 7.42 3.76
N TYR A 238 0.33 6.51 2.94
CA TYR A 238 -0.15 5.14 2.79
C TYR A 238 0.00 4.32 4.07
N TRP A 239 1.10 4.52 4.81
CA TRP A 239 1.28 3.94 6.14
C TRP A 239 0.26 4.48 7.15
N PHE A 240 0.06 5.80 7.22
CA PHE A 240 -0.93 6.41 8.11
C PHE A 240 -2.35 5.93 7.80
N ALA A 241 -2.71 5.83 6.53
CA ALA A 241 -3.98 5.27 6.09
C ALA A 241 -4.17 3.82 6.58
N GLY A 242 -3.09 3.04 6.66
CA GLY A 242 -3.10 1.73 7.31
C GLY A 242 -3.35 1.82 8.81
N ILE A 243 -2.77 2.78 9.54
CA ILE A 243 -3.04 2.98 10.97
C ILE A 243 -4.54 3.24 11.20
N VAL A 244 -5.15 4.09 10.39
CA VAL A 244 -6.60 4.36 10.45
C VAL A 244 -7.39 3.07 10.22
N GLU A 245 -7.05 2.32 9.18
CA GLU A 245 -7.69 1.03 8.85
C GLU A 245 -7.56 0.00 9.99
N PHE A 246 -6.42 -0.02 10.69
CA PHE A 246 -6.24 -0.88 11.87
C PHE A 246 -7.29 -0.56 12.93
N TYR A 247 -7.44 0.70 13.33
CA TYR A 247 -8.40 1.06 14.39
C TYR A 247 -9.86 0.86 13.97
N THR A 248 -10.21 1.11 12.70
CA THR A 248 -11.59 0.92 12.21
C THR A 248 -11.99 -0.54 12.08
N THR A 249 -11.03 -1.43 11.85
CA THR A 249 -11.28 -2.88 11.70
C THR A 249 -10.96 -3.70 12.95
N HIS A 250 -10.29 -3.11 13.94
CA HIS A 250 -9.88 -3.80 15.15
C HIS A 250 -11.09 -4.32 15.94
N PRO A 251 -11.11 -5.58 16.40
CA PRO A 251 -12.28 -6.17 17.07
C PRO A 251 -12.79 -5.40 18.29
N VAL A 252 -11.91 -4.69 18.99
CA VAL A 252 -12.25 -3.89 20.18
C VAL A 252 -12.62 -2.45 19.81
N TYR A 253 -11.90 -1.83 18.87
CA TYR A 253 -12.03 -0.41 18.57
C TYR A 253 -13.03 -0.11 17.45
N SER A 254 -13.36 -1.10 16.61
CA SER A 254 -14.34 -0.95 15.52
C SER A 254 -15.71 -0.48 16.01
N ILE A 255 -16.01 -0.70 17.29
CA ILE A 255 -17.24 -0.25 17.97
C ILE A 255 -17.36 1.28 17.95
N LEU A 256 -16.22 1.97 18.00
CA LEU A 256 -16.13 3.43 17.98
C LEU A 256 -16.34 4.01 16.57
N PHE A 257 -16.33 3.15 15.55
CA PHE A 257 -16.47 3.51 14.14
C PHE A 257 -17.71 2.83 13.58
N PRO A 258 -18.89 3.45 13.68
CA PRO A 258 -20.13 2.84 13.20
C PRO A 258 -19.99 2.47 11.72
N LYS A 259 -20.22 1.19 11.41
CA LYS A 259 -20.38 0.74 10.03
C LYS A 259 -21.78 1.16 9.62
N ASP A 260 -21.90 2.23 8.83
CA ASP A 260 -23.18 2.58 8.21
C ASP A 260 -23.67 1.40 7.37
N SER A 261 -24.60 0.60 7.92
CA SER A 261 -25.23 -0.53 7.24
C SER A 261 -26.27 -0.09 6.19
N ARG A 262 -26.19 1.16 5.72
CA ARG A 262 -27.04 1.75 4.69
C ARG A 262 -26.28 2.85 3.94
N GLN A 263 -25.40 2.48 3.02
CA GLN A 263 -25.24 3.11 1.69
C GLN A 263 -23.96 2.62 1.02
N GLU A 264 -24.12 2.09 -0.19
CA GLU A 264 -23.05 1.84 -1.17
C GLU A 264 -22.36 3.13 -1.67
N ASP A 265 -22.67 4.30 -1.11
CA ASP A 265 -22.09 5.60 -1.46
C ASP A 265 -21.78 6.43 -0.21
N SER A 266 -20.77 6.03 0.58
CA SER A 266 -20.21 6.92 1.62
C SER A 266 -18.70 7.04 1.50
N GLU A 267 -18.28 7.70 0.42
CA GLU A 267 -17.14 8.61 0.57
C GLU A 267 -17.50 9.63 1.65
N ASN A 268 -16.71 9.66 2.73
CA ASN A 268 -16.69 10.70 3.76
C ASN A 268 -17.94 10.83 4.64
N LYS A 269 -17.97 10.09 5.74
CA LYS A 269 -18.54 10.60 7.00
C LYS A 269 -17.91 9.91 8.21
N ILE A 270 -16.81 10.49 8.69
CA ILE A 270 -16.42 10.34 10.10
C ILE A 270 -17.50 11.09 10.89
N SER A 271 -18.55 10.38 11.30
CA SER A 271 -19.65 10.96 12.08
C SER A 271 -19.16 11.21 13.50
N VAL A 272 -19.18 12.48 13.92
CA VAL A 272 -18.60 13.08 15.14
C VAL A 272 -17.08 13.25 15.04
N GLY A 273 -16.64 14.51 14.93
CA GLY A 273 -15.22 14.84 14.84
C GLY A 273 -14.50 14.38 16.11
N MET A 274 -13.41 13.62 16.00
CA MET A 274 -12.69 13.06 17.15
C MET A 274 -12.29 14.14 18.18
N ASN A 275 -12.15 15.39 17.75
CA ASN A 275 -11.95 16.56 18.61
C ASN A 275 -13.13 16.84 19.57
N GLU A 276 -14.37 16.63 19.15
CA GLU A 276 -15.56 16.71 20.01
C GLU A 276 -15.56 15.57 21.04
N THR A 277 -15.16 14.37 20.62
CA THR A 277 -15.03 13.20 21.50
C THR A 277 -13.96 13.41 22.58
N ILE A 278 -12.82 14.02 22.23
CA ILE A 278 -11.80 14.45 23.20
C ILE A 278 -12.40 15.37 24.27
N LEU A 279 -13.22 16.36 23.86
CA LEU A 279 -13.85 17.29 24.80
C LEU A 279 -14.86 16.58 25.72
N MET A 280 -15.63 15.63 25.20
CA MET A 280 -16.56 14.85 26.02
C MET A 280 -15.83 13.98 27.06
N ILE A 281 -14.71 13.35 26.69
CA ILE A 281 -13.93 12.52 27.61
C ILE A 281 -13.24 13.38 28.68
N LYS A 282 -12.72 14.55 28.31
CA LYS A 282 -12.21 15.53 29.29
C LYS A 282 -13.28 15.93 30.28
N LYS A 283 -14.52 16.17 29.82
CA LYS A 283 -15.67 16.48 30.67
C LYS A 283 -16.04 15.33 31.62
N LYS A 284 -15.80 14.07 31.22
CA LYS A 284 -16.01 12.87 32.06
C LYS A 284 -14.87 12.58 33.05
N GLY A 285 -13.85 13.45 33.15
CA GLY A 285 -12.83 13.38 34.21
C GLY A 285 -11.46 12.83 33.77
N TYR A 286 -11.18 12.76 32.47
CA TYR A 286 -9.86 12.37 31.94
C TYR A 286 -9.12 13.58 31.34
N PRO A 287 -8.46 14.43 32.17
CA PRO A 287 -7.88 15.71 31.72
C PRO A 287 -6.63 15.56 30.83
N SER A 288 -5.85 14.48 30.97
CA SER A 288 -4.57 14.24 30.26
C SER A 288 -4.71 13.62 28.86
N ILE A 289 -5.93 13.31 28.41
CA ILE A 289 -6.12 12.40 27.27
C ILE A 289 -5.57 12.89 25.93
N THR A 290 -5.25 14.19 25.82
CA THR A 290 -4.61 14.78 24.65
C THR A 290 -3.11 14.48 24.53
N THR A 291 -2.44 14.24 25.67
CA THR A 291 -1.00 13.90 25.73
C THR A 291 -0.77 12.40 25.84
N ASP A 292 -1.79 11.66 26.26
CA ASP A 292 -1.75 10.20 26.35
C ASP A 292 -1.70 9.56 24.95
N THR A 293 -1.33 8.28 24.90
CA THR A 293 -1.23 7.57 23.62
C THR A 293 -2.62 7.36 23.01
N VAL A 294 -2.67 7.24 21.68
CA VAL A 294 -3.94 6.98 20.97
C VAL A 294 -4.62 5.70 21.46
N ASN A 295 -3.85 4.69 21.88
CA ASN A 295 -4.41 3.47 22.45
C ASN A 295 -5.15 3.75 23.75
N ASP A 296 -4.51 4.48 24.68
CA ASP A 296 -5.12 4.83 25.97
C ASP A 296 -6.41 5.62 25.78
N PHE A 297 -6.44 6.50 24.77
CA PHE A 297 -7.63 7.25 24.39
C PHE A 297 -8.77 6.36 23.90
N PHE A 298 -8.49 5.40 23.02
CA PHE A 298 -9.52 4.48 22.54
C PHE A 298 -9.98 3.50 23.63
N ASP A 299 -9.07 3.03 24.49
CA ASP A 299 -9.41 2.19 25.64
C ASP A 299 -10.34 2.94 26.61
N ALA A 300 -10.05 4.21 26.88
CA ALA A 300 -10.91 5.07 27.69
C ALA A 300 -12.29 5.28 27.06
N GLN A 301 -12.38 5.45 25.73
CA GLN A 301 -13.67 5.55 25.04
C GLN A 301 -14.49 4.27 25.15
N VAL A 302 -13.87 3.12 24.91
CA VAL A 302 -14.54 1.83 25.03
C VAL A 302 -15.03 1.63 26.46
N LYS A 303 -14.22 1.97 27.46
CA LYS A 303 -14.62 1.89 28.87
C LYS A 303 -15.80 2.80 29.18
N ILE A 304 -15.79 4.04 28.71
CA ILE A 304 -16.90 4.98 28.89
C ILE A 304 -18.20 4.42 28.28
N ILE A 305 -18.14 3.81 27.10
CA ILE A 305 -19.31 3.19 26.48
C ILE A 305 -19.82 2.02 27.31
N LYS A 306 -18.92 1.18 27.85
CA LYS A 306 -19.29 0.08 28.75
C LYS A 306 -19.97 0.58 30.01
N ASP A 307 -19.40 1.61 30.65
CA ASP A 307 -19.94 2.18 31.88
C ASP A 307 -21.33 2.82 31.63
N ASP A 308 -21.49 3.57 30.53
CA ASP A 308 -22.77 4.17 30.14
C ASP A 308 -23.84 3.10 29.82
N LEU A 309 -23.46 2.00 29.14
CA LEU A 309 -24.37 0.87 28.85
C LEU A 309 -24.78 0.14 30.13
N ALA A 310 -23.83 -0.12 31.03
CA ALA A 310 -24.11 -0.76 32.32
C ALA A 310 -25.05 0.10 33.18
N GLU A 311 -24.85 1.42 33.20
CA GLU A 311 -25.73 2.36 33.91
C GLU A 311 -27.14 2.39 33.29
N ALA A 312 -27.24 2.37 31.95
CA ALA A 312 -28.53 2.35 31.26
C ALA A 312 -29.32 1.06 31.54
N ILE A 313 -28.65 -0.09 31.57
CA ILE A 313 -29.26 -1.39 31.95
C ILE A 313 -29.68 -1.37 33.42
N ALA A 314 -28.83 -0.85 34.33
CA ALA A 314 -29.16 -0.72 35.74
C ALA A 314 -30.38 0.20 35.97
N LYS A 315 -30.59 1.19 35.11
CA LYS A 315 -31.76 2.07 35.08
C LYS A 315 -33.00 1.46 34.40
N GLY A 316 -32.92 0.22 33.93
CA GLY A 316 -34.04 -0.54 33.38
C GLY A 316 -34.27 -0.39 31.87
N ALA A 317 -33.28 0.13 31.12
CA ALA A 317 -33.39 0.20 29.66
C ALA A 317 -33.39 -1.21 29.04
N LYS A 318 -34.31 -1.45 28.09
CA LYS A 318 -34.32 -2.71 27.33
C LYS A 318 -33.20 -2.70 26.29
N ILE A 319 -32.57 -3.85 26.08
CA ILE A 319 -31.49 -4.04 25.10
C ILE A 319 -31.94 -3.60 23.69
N GLU A 320 -33.21 -3.83 23.33
CA GLU A 320 -33.79 -3.42 22.05
C GLU A 320 -33.84 -1.89 21.85
N ASP A 321 -34.05 -1.13 22.93
CA ASP A 321 -34.05 0.34 22.91
C ASP A 321 -32.62 0.88 22.85
N LEU A 322 -31.67 0.21 23.50
CA LEU A 322 -30.24 0.52 23.43
C LEU A 322 -29.67 0.29 22.02
N VAL A 323 -30.06 -0.79 21.35
CA VAL A 323 -29.70 -1.06 19.94
C VAL A 323 -30.22 0.06 19.04
N LYS A 324 -31.47 0.50 19.22
CA LYS A 324 -32.08 1.56 18.42
C LYS A 324 -31.43 2.93 18.65
N MET A 325 -30.99 3.23 19.88
CA MET A 325 -30.37 4.51 20.22
C MET A 325 -28.88 4.57 19.87
N THR A 326 -28.16 3.46 20.00
CA THR A 326 -26.69 3.42 19.83
C THR A 326 -26.25 2.92 18.45
N GLY A 327 -27.12 2.23 17.71
CA GLY A 327 -26.78 1.60 16.44
C GLY A 327 -25.85 0.38 16.57
N LEU A 328 -25.55 -0.05 17.80
CA LEU A 328 -24.71 -1.22 18.08
C LEU A 328 -25.52 -2.51 17.93
N SER A 329 -24.90 -3.58 17.44
CA SER A 329 -25.59 -4.87 17.33
C SER A 329 -25.87 -5.50 18.70
N ILE A 330 -26.93 -6.30 18.78
CA ILE A 330 -27.34 -7.00 20.02
C ILE A 330 -26.19 -7.85 20.58
N ASP A 331 -25.49 -8.60 19.72
CA ASP A 331 -24.34 -9.42 20.11
C ASP A 331 -23.19 -8.60 20.69
N LEU A 332 -23.05 -7.37 20.24
CA LEU A 332 -21.96 -6.49 20.64
C LEU A 332 -22.28 -5.78 21.95
N ILE A 333 -23.54 -5.41 22.18
CA ILE A 333 -24.02 -4.94 23.49
C ILE A 333 -23.85 -6.04 24.53
N ASN A 334 -24.26 -7.28 24.22
CA ASN A 334 -24.10 -8.43 25.12
C ASN A 334 -22.63 -8.82 25.41
N ARG A 335 -21.67 -8.39 24.58
CA ARG A 335 -20.22 -8.57 24.83
C ARG A 335 -19.61 -7.44 25.66
N LEU A 336 -20.26 -6.27 25.66
CA LEU A 336 -19.78 -5.07 26.34
C LEU A 336 -20.30 -4.94 27.77
N THR A 337 -21.46 -5.54 28.05
CA THR A 337 -22.13 -5.66 29.36
C THR A 337 -21.82 -6.99 29.99
#